data_AF-A0A816IAA3-F1
#
_entry.id   AF-A0A816IAA3-F1
#
_cell.length_a   1.000
_cell.length_b   1.000
_cell.length_c   1.000
_cell.angle_alpha   90.00
_cell.angle_beta   90.00
_cell.angle_gamma   90.00
#
_symmetry.space_group_name_H-M   'P 1'
#
loop_
_entity.id
_entity.type
_entity.pdbx_description
1 polymer ?
#
loop_
_entity_poly.entity_id
_entity_poly.type
_entity_poly.pdbx_seq_one_letter_code
_entity_poly.pdbx_strand_id
1 'polypeptide(L)'
;MFLIKNLRRISPTTSSALIGFRNTGSPPLSSRFCTTLNQPQQVQSPAPNGLDRSRYEGLAPTREGEKPRVVVLGSGWAGCRLMKGIDTSIYDVVCVSPRNHMVFTPLLASTCVGTLEFRSVAEPISRIQPAISREPGSYFFLANCSRLDADSHEVHCETLTDGLNTLKPWKFKIAYDKLVVACGAEASTFGIQGVLENAIFLREVHHAQEIRRKLLLNLMLSDTPGISNEEKQRLLHCVVVGGGPTGVEFSGELSDFIMKDVRQRYAHVKDDVHVTLIEAKDILSSFDDRLRRYAIKQLNKSGVRFVRGIVKDVKPQKLILDDGTEVPYGLLVWSTGVGPSPFVSSLDLAKAPGGRIGIDQWMRVPSVQDVFAIGDCSGYLETTGKPTLPALAQVAEREGKYLANLLNEIGKANGGRANSAKEIALGVPFVYKHLGSMATIGRYKALVDLRESKDAKGISMTGFVSWFIWRSAYLTRVISWRNRFYVAINWFTTFVFGRDISRI
;
A
#
# COMPACT_ATOMS: atom_id res chain seq x y z
N MET A 1 -10.16 53.73 19.37
CA MET A 1 -9.22 54.84 19.63
C MET A 1 -8.24 54.90 18.46
N PHE A 2 -8.46 55.88 17.56
CA PHE A 2 -7.59 56.41 16.47
C PHE A 2 -7.03 55.42 15.41
N LEU A 3 -7.10 55.63 14.09
CA LEU A 3 -7.75 56.61 13.16
C LEU A 3 -7.50 56.02 11.73
N ILE A 4 -8.49 55.69 10.88
CA ILE A 4 -9.00 56.44 9.70
C ILE A 4 -7.85 57.13 8.89
N LYS A 5 -7.59 56.92 7.59
CA LYS A 5 -8.39 57.29 6.38
C LYS A 5 -7.56 56.99 5.12
N ASN A 6 -8.15 56.46 4.05
CA ASN A 6 -8.35 57.21 2.79
C ASN A 6 -9.02 56.37 1.70
N LEU A 7 -10.22 56.83 1.34
CA LEU A 7 -11.02 56.48 0.18
C LEU A 7 -10.48 57.18 -1.07
N ARG A 8 -10.67 56.56 -2.25
CA ARG A 8 -11.18 57.25 -3.46
C ARG A 8 -11.85 56.24 -4.40
N ARG A 9 -13.18 56.39 -4.53
CA ARG A 9 -14.01 55.87 -5.62
C ARG A 9 -13.97 56.88 -6.77
N ILE A 10 -13.87 56.42 -8.02
CA ILE A 10 -14.56 57.02 -9.17
C ILE A 10 -14.98 55.88 -10.13
N SER A 11 -16.26 55.88 -10.48
CA SER A 11 -16.92 55.19 -11.60
C SER A 11 -17.61 56.29 -12.44
N PRO A 12 -18.43 56.02 -13.48
CA PRO A 12 -18.60 54.87 -14.39
C PRO A 12 -18.57 55.32 -15.88
N THR A 13 -18.72 54.42 -16.87
CA THR A 13 -19.60 54.63 -18.04
C THR A 13 -19.69 53.38 -18.94
N THR A 14 -20.81 53.33 -19.65
CA THR A 14 -21.50 52.24 -20.36
C THR A 14 -21.28 52.23 -21.88
N SER A 15 -21.46 51.05 -22.51
CA SER A 15 -22.43 50.76 -23.61
C SER A 15 -21.89 50.18 -24.94
N SER A 16 -22.63 49.16 -25.43
CA SER A 16 -22.94 48.75 -26.83
C SER A 16 -21.81 48.20 -27.73
N ALA A 17 -21.98 47.28 -28.69
CA ALA A 17 -23.09 46.57 -29.36
C ALA A 17 -22.45 45.41 -30.19
N LEU A 18 -22.97 44.18 -30.20
CA LEU A 18 -23.86 43.54 -31.22
C LEU A 18 -23.20 43.14 -32.58
N ILE A 19 -23.62 41.96 -33.08
CA ILE A 19 -23.45 41.36 -34.43
C ILE A 19 -22.19 40.48 -34.57
N GLY A 20 -22.19 39.24 -35.08
CA GLY A 20 -23.18 38.37 -35.72
C GLY A 20 -22.39 37.27 -36.44
N PHE A 21 -22.67 36.00 -36.15
CA PHE A 21 -21.99 34.83 -36.73
C PHE A 21 -22.59 34.44 -38.09
N ARG A 22 -21.73 34.21 -39.11
CA ARG A 22 -21.88 33.25 -40.22
C ARG A 22 -20.54 33.22 -41.00
N ASN A 23 -19.73 32.17 -40.89
CA ASN A 23 -19.72 30.90 -41.65
C ASN A 23 -18.94 30.97 -42.98
N THR A 24 -18.38 29.82 -43.40
CA THR A 24 -17.47 29.53 -44.54
C THR A 24 -15.98 29.72 -44.19
N GLY A 25 -15.03 28.80 -44.41
CA GLY A 25 -14.98 27.58 -45.21
C GLY A 25 -13.77 27.67 -46.16
N SER A 26 -12.86 26.68 -46.12
CA SER A 26 -11.83 26.31 -47.13
C SER A 26 -10.34 26.57 -46.79
N PRO A 27 -9.39 25.78 -47.37
CA PRO A 27 -8.11 25.39 -46.76
C PRO A 27 -6.85 25.86 -47.54
N PRO A 28 -5.72 25.11 -47.60
CA PRO A 28 -4.40 25.54 -47.11
C PRO A 28 -3.47 26.09 -48.21
N LEU A 29 -2.42 26.82 -47.81
CA LEU A 29 -1.35 27.25 -48.71
C LEU A 29 0.03 26.81 -48.21
N SER A 30 0.68 26.04 -49.08
CA SER A 30 2.10 25.70 -49.08
C SER A 30 2.97 26.92 -49.35
N SER A 31 4.18 26.96 -48.80
CA SER A 31 5.34 27.42 -49.57
C SER A 31 6.62 26.77 -49.08
N ARG A 32 7.35 26.24 -50.07
CA ARG A 32 8.72 25.76 -49.98
C ARG A 32 9.66 26.96 -49.87
N PHE A 33 10.73 26.85 -49.09
CA PHE A 33 12.00 27.44 -49.47
C PHE A 33 13.13 26.44 -49.17
N CYS A 34 13.93 26.22 -50.21
CA CYS A 34 15.10 25.38 -50.27
C CYS A 34 16.29 26.32 -50.43
N THR A 35 17.30 26.20 -49.56
CA THR A 35 18.66 26.69 -49.83
C THR A 35 19.65 25.72 -49.22
N THR A 36 20.62 25.37 -50.04
CA THR A 36 21.57 24.28 -49.94
C THR A 36 22.89 24.68 -49.30
N LEU A 37 23.53 23.68 -48.67
CA LEU A 37 24.98 23.42 -48.55
C LEU A 37 25.81 24.22 -47.53
N ASN A 38 26.15 23.55 -46.43
CA ASN A 38 27.55 23.26 -46.08
C ASN A 38 27.61 22.14 -45.01
N GLN A 39 28.27 21.03 -45.36
CA GLN A 39 28.62 19.94 -44.44
C GLN A 39 29.80 20.37 -43.55
N PRO A 40 29.78 20.08 -42.24
CA PRO A 40 31.01 19.94 -41.47
C PRO A 40 31.46 18.47 -41.46
N GLN A 41 32.77 18.32 -41.62
CA GLN A 41 33.56 17.10 -41.71
C GLN A 41 33.23 16.03 -40.66
N GLN A 42 33.16 14.78 -41.11
CA GLN A 42 33.29 13.59 -40.27
C GLN A 42 34.68 13.58 -39.63
N VAL A 43 34.76 13.88 -38.33
CA VAL A 43 35.88 13.47 -37.50
C VAL A 43 35.62 12.02 -37.10
N GLN A 44 36.28 11.07 -37.76
CA GLN A 44 36.38 9.70 -37.28
C GLN A 44 37.10 9.71 -35.94
N SER A 45 36.33 9.58 -34.86
CA SER A 45 36.86 9.27 -33.54
C SER A 45 37.25 7.78 -33.54
N PRO A 46 38.44 7.39 -33.07
CA PRO A 46 38.75 5.97 -32.93
C PRO A 46 37.75 5.36 -31.95
N ALA A 47 37.18 4.21 -32.33
CA ALA A 47 36.29 3.45 -31.47
C ALA A 47 36.99 3.20 -30.11
N PRO A 48 36.33 3.46 -28.96
CA PRO A 48 36.82 2.90 -27.72
C PRO A 48 36.59 1.39 -27.79
N ASN A 49 37.64 0.68 -28.18
CA ASN A 49 37.80 -0.74 -27.90
C ASN A 49 37.55 -0.98 -26.40
N GLY A 50 36.62 -1.88 -26.10
CA GLY A 50 36.50 -2.49 -24.77
C GLY A 50 35.74 -1.70 -23.72
N LEU A 51 34.43 -1.51 -23.90
CA LEU A 51 33.54 -1.41 -22.74
C LEU A 51 33.26 -2.83 -22.25
N ASP A 52 34.15 -3.28 -21.37
CA ASP A 52 34.00 -4.49 -20.57
C ASP A 52 32.64 -4.50 -19.85
N ARG A 53 31.94 -5.63 -19.95
CA ARG A 53 30.57 -5.87 -19.48
C ARG A 53 30.49 -6.12 -17.95
N SER A 54 31.34 -5.51 -17.12
CA SER A 54 31.62 -6.03 -15.77
C SER A 54 31.49 -5.10 -14.55
N ARG A 55 30.98 -3.86 -14.63
CA ARG A 55 30.81 -3.03 -13.41
C ARG A 55 29.42 -2.41 -13.27
N TYR A 56 28.51 -3.16 -12.67
CA TYR A 56 27.42 -2.55 -11.93
C TYR A 56 27.97 -2.06 -10.58
N GLU A 57 28.50 -0.84 -10.54
CA GLU A 57 29.00 -0.24 -9.29
C GLU A 57 27.89 -0.21 -8.24
N GLY A 58 28.21 -0.60 -7.02
CA GLY A 58 27.27 -0.77 -5.92
C GLY A 58 28.02 -0.91 -4.60
N LEU A 59 27.36 -1.44 -3.57
CA LEU A 59 28.02 -1.62 -2.27
C LEU A 59 28.79 -2.95 -2.25
N ALA A 60 30.12 -2.85 -2.23
CA ALA A 60 31.02 -4.00 -2.12
C ALA A 60 30.90 -4.73 -0.76
N PRO A 61 31.46 -5.95 -0.64
CA PRO A 61 31.55 -6.65 0.65
C PRO A 61 32.21 -5.79 1.72
N THR A 62 31.75 -5.91 2.97
CA THR A 62 32.29 -5.15 4.10
C THR A 62 33.71 -5.59 4.43
N ARG A 63 34.57 -4.63 4.82
CA ARG A 63 35.98 -4.86 5.13
C ARG A 63 36.20 -5.10 6.62
N GLU A 64 37.39 -5.55 6.99
CA GLU A 64 37.83 -5.56 8.39
C GLU A 64 37.80 -4.15 8.98
N GLY A 65 37.31 -4.01 10.22
CA GLY A 65 37.08 -2.71 10.86
C GLY A 65 35.75 -2.03 10.52
N GLU A 66 35.03 -2.46 9.47
CA GLU A 66 33.67 -2.01 9.18
C GLU A 66 32.62 -2.81 9.97
N LYS A 67 31.50 -2.16 10.28
CA LYS A 67 30.32 -2.82 10.84
C LYS A 67 29.76 -3.80 9.80
N PRO A 68 29.28 -4.99 10.22
CA PRO A 68 28.57 -5.87 9.31
C PRO A 68 27.30 -5.19 8.76
N ARG A 69 26.94 -5.51 7.53
CA ARG A 69 25.80 -4.91 6.81
C ARG A 69 24.57 -5.82 6.84
N VAL A 70 23.47 -5.30 7.36
CA VAL A 70 22.13 -5.90 7.24
C VAL A 70 21.38 -5.24 6.08
N VAL A 71 21.12 -6.00 5.03
CA VAL A 71 20.27 -5.56 3.91
C VAL A 71 18.83 -5.98 4.16
N VAL A 72 17.90 -5.03 4.09
CA VAL A 72 16.46 -5.25 4.27
C VAL A 72 15.74 -4.92 2.96
N LEU A 73 15.12 -5.93 2.34
CA LEU A 73 14.31 -5.75 1.14
C LEU A 73 12.86 -5.47 1.56
N GLY A 74 12.40 -4.24 1.37
CA GLY A 74 11.03 -3.82 1.65
C GLY A 74 10.88 -2.90 2.86
N SER A 75 9.90 -2.00 2.74
CA SER A 75 9.58 -0.96 3.75
C SER A 75 8.17 -1.12 4.33
N GLY A 76 7.72 -2.37 4.46
CA GLY A 76 6.44 -2.73 5.06
C GLY A 76 6.49 -2.91 6.58
N TRP A 77 5.43 -3.49 7.14
CA TRP A 77 5.31 -3.78 8.58
C TRP A 77 6.51 -4.55 9.16
N ALA A 78 6.90 -5.65 8.50
CA ALA A 78 7.97 -6.51 8.98
C ALA A 78 9.34 -5.83 8.91
N GLY A 79 9.72 -5.34 7.73
CA GLY A 79 11.00 -4.66 7.50
C GLY A 79 11.19 -3.41 8.36
N CYS A 80 10.17 -2.55 8.47
CA CYS A 80 10.27 -1.36 9.31
C CYS A 80 10.29 -1.70 10.81
N ARG A 81 9.58 -2.74 11.26
CA ARG A 81 9.66 -3.16 12.66
C ARG A 81 11.02 -3.77 12.99
N LEU A 82 11.63 -4.49 12.06
CA LEU A 82 13.00 -4.98 12.18
C LEU A 82 13.99 -3.82 12.26
N MET A 83 13.97 -2.92 11.27
CA MET A 83 14.88 -1.77 11.24
C MET A 83 14.73 -0.86 12.45
N LYS A 84 13.53 -0.74 13.04
CA LYS A 84 13.32 0.00 14.29
C LYS A 84 14.02 -0.63 15.50
N GLY A 85 14.25 -1.95 15.49
CA GLY A 85 14.80 -2.71 16.61
C GLY A 85 16.25 -3.17 16.42
N ILE A 86 16.80 -3.07 15.22
CA ILE A 86 18.18 -3.46 14.93
C ILE A 86 19.15 -2.49 15.62
N ASP A 87 20.23 -3.02 16.20
CA ASP A 87 21.24 -2.24 16.89
C ASP A 87 22.28 -1.69 15.89
N THR A 88 22.20 -0.39 15.62
CA THR A 88 23.08 0.30 14.68
C THR A 88 24.45 0.64 15.25
N SER A 89 24.72 0.32 16.52
CA SER A 89 26.10 0.31 17.03
C SER A 89 26.86 -0.91 16.52
N ILE A 90 26.15 -2.01 16.23
CA ILE A 90 26.71 -3.26 15.72
C ILE A 90 26.66 -3.29 14.19
N TYR A 91 25.52 -2.93 13.60
CA TYR A 91 25.26 -3.09 12.18
C TYR A 91 25.13 -1.78 11.42
N ASP A 92 25.59 -1.79 10.17
CA ASP A 92 25.13 -0.86 9.14
C ASP A 92 23.88 -1.41 8.46
N VAL A 93 22.88 -0.56 8.20
CA VAL A 93 21.57 -0.97 7.69
C VAL A 93 21.33 -0.38 6.32
N VAL A 94 21.01 -1.24 5.35
CA VAL A 94 20.66 -0.85 3.99
C VAL A 94 19.24 -1.29 3.68
N CYS A 95 18.34 -0.33 3.43
CA CYS A 95 16.97 -0.61 3.02
C CYS A 95 16.83 -0.42 1.51
N VAL A 96 16.37 -1.46 0.81
CA VAL A 96 16.02 -1.39 -0.61
C VAL A 96 14.51 -1.53 -0.73
N SER A 97 13.84 -0.54 -1.30
CA SER A 97 12.40 -0.59 -1.49
C SER A 97 11.95 0.35 -2.61
N PRO A 98 10.88 0.01 -3.35
CA PRO A 98 10.25 0.93 -4.32
C PRO A 98 9.58 2.14 -3.65
N ARG A 99 9.51 2.17 -2.32
CA ARG A 99 8.78 3.19 -1.55
C ARG A 99 9.55 3.59 -0.29
N ASN A 100 9.74 4.90 -0.08
CA ASN A 100 10.53 5.47 1.03
C ASN A 100 9.80 5.59 2.39
N HIS A 101 8.62 5.01 2.51
CA HIS A 101 7.80 5.11 3.72
C HIS A 101 7.11 3.78 4.02
N MET A 102 6.73 3.60 5.28
CA MET A 102 5.84 2.56 5.75
C MET A 102 4.40 3.06 5.69
N VAL A 103 3.48 2.18 5.29
CA VAL A 103 2.04 2.45 5.31
C VAL A 103 1.40 1.71 6.48
N PHE A 104 0.73 2.46 7.34
CA PHE A 104 -0.11 1.95 8.42
C PHE A 104 -1.44 1.46 7.83
N THR A 105 -1.38 0.29 7.21
CA THR A 105 -2.47 -0.30 6.43
C THR A 105 -3.84 -0.40 7.15
N PRO A 106 -3.95 -0.57 8.48
CA PRO A 106 -5.25 -0.64 9.14
C PRO A 106 -6.09 0.64 9.10
N LEU A 107 -5.50 1.79 8.79
CA LEU A 107 -6.22 3.06 8.66
C LEU A 107 -6.31 3.54 7.21
N LEU A 108 -5.86 2.72 6.25
CA LEU A 108 -5.79 3.13 4.84
C LEU A 108 -7.19 3.35 4.24
N ALA A 109 -8.16 2.50 4.57
CA ALA A 109 -9.54 2.62 4.10
C ALA A 109 -10.17 3.99 4.44
N SER A 110 -9.87 4.52 5.64
CA SER A 110 -10.35 5.84 6.08
C SER A 110 -9.79 7.00 5.25
N THR A 111 -8.65 6.81 4.55
CA THR A 111 -8.08 7.86 3.70
C THR A 111 -8.75 7.97 2.34
N CYS A 112 -9.38 6.90 1.86
CA CYS A 112 -10.09 6.86 0.58
C CYS A 112 -11.28 7.82 0.50
N VAL A 113 -11.88 8.17 1.63
CA VAL A 113 -13.05 9.07 1.71
C VAL A 113 -12.75 10.39 2.40
N GLY A 114 -11.51 10.62 2.85
CA GLY A 114 -11.13 11.85 3.57
C GLY A 114 -11.47 11.87 5.07
N THR A 115 -11.73 10.72 5.70
CA THR A 115 -11.82 10.61 7.17
C THR A 115 -10.44 10.83 7.82
N LEU A 116 -9.39 10.44 7.11
CA LEU A 116 -8.00 10.69 7.47
C LEU A 116 -7.25 11.19 6.25
N GLU A 117 -6.27 12.06 6.46
CA GLU A 117 -5.36 12.47 5.39
C GLU A 117 -4.28 11.42 5.12
N PHE A 118 -3.87 11.29 3.86
CA PHE A 118 -2.92 10.27 3.39
C PHE A 118 -1.61 10.26 4.19
N ARG A 119 -1.10 11.44 4.56
CA ARG A 119 0.13 11.58 5.34
C ARG A 119 0.01 11.07 6.79
N SER A 120 -1.20 10.91 7.31
CA SER A 120 -1.45 10.41 8.68
C SER A 120 -1.15 8.92 8.80
N VAL A 121 -1.23 8.18 7.69
CA VAL A 121 -1.02 6.73 7.64
C VAL A 121 0.32 6.36 7.00
N ALA A 122 1.15 7.35 6.64
CA ALA A 122 2.46 7.13 6.03
C ALA A 122 3.58 7.63 6.97
N GLU A 123 4.59 6.79 7.20
CA GLU A 123 5.76 7.15 8.03
C GLU A 123 7.05 6.90 7.24
N PRO A 124 7.82 7.95 6.90
CA PRO A 124 9.10 7.80 6.19
C PRO A 124 10.10 6.90 6.93
N ILE A 125 10.79 6.04 6.20
CA ILE A 125 11.71 5.05 6.78
C ILE A 125 12.85 5.74 7.52
N SER A 126 13.31 6.89 7.04
CA SER A 126 14.36 7.69 7.69
C SER A 126 13.98 8.23 9.07
N ARG A 127 12.68 8.29 9.41
CA ARG A 127 12.24 8.57 10.80
C ARG A 127 12.18 7.31 11.66
N ILE A 128 11.91 6.16 11.05
CA ILE A 128 11.83 4.87 11.73
C ILE A 128 13.24 4.38 12.08
N GLN A 129 14.18 4.51 11.15
CA GLN A 129 15.59 4.19 11.33
C GLN A 129 16.45 5.37 10.84
N PRO A 130 16.78 6.34 11.72
CA PRO A 130 17.57 7.51 11.36
C PRO A 130 18.99 7.22 10.86
N ALA A 131 19.56 6.05 11.17
CA ALA A 131 20.91 5.69 10.76
C ALA A 131 21.07 5.73 9.23
N ILE A 132 20.04 5.35 8.46
CA ILE A 132 20.08 5.39 6.98
C ILE A 132 20.23 6.80 6.39
N SER A 133 20.19 7.84 7.22
CA SER A 133 20.38 9.24 6.83
C SER A 133 21.50 9.93 7.61
N ARG A 134 22.11 9.26 8.60
CA ARG A 134 23.10 9.86 9.51
C ARG A 134 24.42 9.13 9.56
N GLU A 135 24.40 7.81 9.35
CA GLU A 135 25.58 6.98 9.41
C GLU A 135 26.14 6.74 7.99
N PRO A 136 27.46 6.81 7.79
CA PRO A 136 28.07 6.73 6.46
C PRO A 136 27.98 5.34 5.82
N GLY A 137 27.69 4.28 6.58
CA GLY A 137 27.55 2.91 6.07
C GLY A 137 26.10 2.46 5.87
N SER A 138 25.12 3.30 6.25
CA SER A 138 23.69 2.96 6.24
C SER A 138 22.93 3.76 5.19
N TYR A 139 22.04 3.10 4.44
CA TYR A 139 21.44 3.68 3.23
C TYR A 139 19.96 3.33 3.07
N PHE A 140 19.23 4.21 2.39
CA PHE A 140 17.99 3.88 1.72
C PHE A 140 18.19 3.99 0.20
N PHE A 141 17.85 2.94 -0.53
CA PHE A 141 17.84 2.93 -1.98
C PHE A 141 16.43 2.78 -2.53
N LEU A 142 16.03 3.74 -3.38
CA LEU A 142 14.78 3.68 -4.13
C LEU A 142 14.96 2.76 -5.35
N ALA A 143 14.72 1.48 -5.15
CA ALA A 143 15.00 0.45 -6.14
C ALA A 143 14.15 -0.81 -5.90
N ASN A 144 14.00 -1.61 -6.96
CA ASN A 144 13.50 -2.97 -6.87
C ASN A 144 14.68 -3.95 -6.79
N CYS A 145 14.55 -4.99 -5.96
CA CYS A 145 15.43 -6.15 -6.02
C CYS A 145 14.93 -7.10 -7.10
N SER A 146 15.80 -7.51 -8.02
CA SER A 146 15.45 -8.38 -9.16
C SER A 146 16.01 -9.79 -9.02
N ARG A 147 17.14 -9.95 -8.31
CA ARG A 147 17.81 -11.25 -8.10
C ARG A 147 18.54 -11.29 -6.77
N LEU A 148 18.53 -12.47 -6.15
CA LEU A 148 19.38 -12.83 -5.03
C LEU A 148 20.49 -13.76 -5.55
N ASP A 149 21.74 -13.42 -5.24
CA ASP A 149 22.89 -14.31 -5.39
C ASP A 149 23.37 -14.71 -3.99
N ALA A 150 22.97 -15.91 -3.55
CA ALA A 150 23.28 -16.39 -2.21
C ALA A 150 24.76 -16.81 -2.08
N ASP A 151 25.37 -17.31 -3.16
CA ASP A 151 26.75 -17.78 -3.16
C ASP A 151 27.72 -16.61 -3.01
N SER A 152 27.46 -15.49 -3.70
CA SER A 152 28.27 -14.27 -3.58
C SER A 152 27.85 -13.34 -2.44
N HIS A 153 26.78 -13.68 -1.71
CA HIS A 153 26.17 -12.79 -0.72
C HIS A 153 25.79 -11.41 -1.29
N GLU A 154 25.19 -11.37 -2.48
CA GLU A 154 24.79 -10.14 -3.18
C GLU A 154 23.29 -10.12 -3.54
N VAL A 155 22.70 -8.93 -3.52
CA VAL A 155 21.41 -8.67 -4.19
C VAL A 155 21.62 -7.76 -5.40
N HIS A 156 20.88 -8.03 -6.46
CA HIS A 156 20.88 -7.22 -7.68
C HIS A 156 19.66 -6.32 -7.68
N CYS A 157 19.90 -5.03 -7.79
CA CYS A 157 18.87 -4.01 -7.72
C CYS A 157 18.81 -3.20 -9.00
N GLU A 158 17.63 -2.65 -9.28
CA GLU A 158 17.40 -1.70 -10.38
C GLU A 158 16.68 -0.49 -9.82
N THR A 159 17.20 0.71 -10.11
CA THR A 159 16.65 1.96 -9.60
C THR A 159 15.27 2.26 -10.16
N LEU A 160 14.45 2.94 -9.37
CA LEU A 160 13.21 3.53 -9.87
C LEU A 160 13.44 4.99 -10.23
N THR A 161 13.12 5.33 -11.47
CA THR A 161 13.21 6.69 -12.00
C THR A 161 11.87 7.19 -12.53
N ASP A 162 10.75 6.59 -12.06
CA ASP A 162 9.39 6.97 -12.47
C ASP A 162 9.17 8.48 -12.33
N GLY A 163 8.72 9.11 -13.42
CA GLY A 163 8.52 10.55 -13.50
C GLY A 163 9.78 11.37 -13.86
N LEU A 164 10.94 10.73 -14.06
CA LEU A 164 12.18 11.38 -14.50
C LEU A 164 12.52 10.98 -15.94
N ASN A 165 12.30 11.89 -16.89
CA ASN A 165 12.65 11.67 -18.29
C ASN A 165 14.16 11.75 -18.57
N THR A 166 14.95 12.28 -17.62
CA THR A 166 16.39 12.54 -17.78
C THR A 166 17.27 11.39 -17.28
N LEU A 167 16.71 10.44 -16.52
CA LEU A 167 17.45 9.33 -15.92
C LEU A 167 16.75 8.00 -16.25
N LYS A 168 17.43 7.16 -17.01
CA LYS A 168 16.97 5.78 -17.24
C LYS A 168 17.29 4.92 -16.01
N PRO A 169 16.47 3.90 -15.67
CA PRO A 169 16.81 2.93 -14.64
C PRO A 169 18.18 2.31 -14.89
N TRP A 170 18.97 2.13 -13.83
CA TRP A 170 20.25 1.44 -13.88
C TRP A 170 20.33 0.36 -12.82
N LYS A 171 21.16 -0.63 -13.10
CA LYS A 171 21.38 -1.78 -12.22
C LYS A 171 22.61 -1.56 -11.36
N PHE A 172 22.56 -2.09 -10.15
CA PHE A 172 23.64 -2.06 -9.18
C PHE A 172 23.55 -3.28 -8.26
N LYS A 173 24.63 -3.56 -7.54
CA LYS A 173 24.70 -4.68 -6.60
C LYS A 173 24.86 -4.19 -5.17
N ILE A 174 24.37 -4.96 -4.21
CA ILE A 174 24.63 -4.72 -2.79
C ILE A 174 25.05 -6.04 -2.17
N ALA A 175 26.30 -6.12 -1.73
CA ALA A 175 26.77 -7.20 -0.88
C ALA A 175 26.17 -7.07 0.53
N TYR A 176 25.88 -8.19 1.19
CA TYR A 176 25.31 -8.23 2.53
C TYR A 176 26.05 -9.20 3.45
N ASP A 177 26.08 -8.91 4.74
CA ASP A 177 26.45 -9.90 5.76
C ASP A 177 25.23 -10.67 6.25
N LYS A 178 24.08 -10.00 6.33
CA LYS A 178 22.77 -10.60 6.61
C LYS A 178 21.73 -10.01 5.66
N LEU A 179 20.90 -10.84 5.06
CA LEU A 179 19.80 -10.42 4.19
C LEU A 179 18.46 -10.73 4.85
N VAL A 180 17.58 -9.73 4.89
CA VAL A 180 16.20 -9.88 5.34
C VAL A 180 15.25 -9.56 4.19
N VAL A 181 14.55 -10.58 3.69
CA VAL A 181 13.49 -10.42 2.69
C VAL A 181 12.17 -10.11 3.40
N ALA A 182 11.69 -8.87 3.26
CA ALA A 182 10.49 -8.36 3.89
C ALA A 182 9.60 -7.57 2.90
N CYS A 183 9.58 -8.02 1.63
CA CYS A 183 8.89 -7.36 0.53
C CYS A 183 7.35 -7.51 0.58
N GLY A 184 6.84 -8.37 1.47
CA GLY A 184 5.41 -8.58 1.64
C GLY A 184 4.78 -9.41 0.53
N ALA A 185 3.50 -9.18 0.27
CA ALA A 185 2.71 -9.89 -0.73
C ALA A 185 2.04 -8.91 -1.70
N GLU A 186 1.71 -9.40 -2.90
CA GLU A 186 0.97 -8.67 -3.91
C GLU A 186 -0.52 -9.05 -3.88
N ALA A 187 -1.36 -8.16 -4.43
CA ALA A 187 -2.78 -8.45 -4.58
C ALA A 187 -2.97 -9.56 -5.62
N SER A 188 -3.78 -10.56 -5.28
CA SER A 188 -4.10 -11.64 -6.22
C SER A 188 -5.33 -11.29 -7.04
N THR A 189 -5.20 -11.45 -8.36
CA THR A 189 -6.33 -11.38 -9.30
C THR A 189 -7.01 -12.73 -9.49
N PHE A 190 -6.42 -13.81 -8.95
CA PHE A 190 -6.82 -15.21 -9.23
C PHE A 190 -6.85 -15.57 -10.72
N GLY A 191 -6.11 -14.84 -11.56
CA GLY A 191 -6.13 -15.01 -13.02
C GLY A 191 -7.37 -14.45 -13.71
N ILE A 192 -8.22 -13.72 -12.99
CA ILE A 192 -9.43 -13.09 -13.54
C ILE A 192 -9.01 -11.94 -14.46
N GLN A 193 -9.46 -12.00 -15.71
CA GLN A 193 -9.15 -11.00 -16.73
C GLN A 193 -9.80 -9.66 -16.40
N GLY A 194 -9.10 -8.57 -16.73
CA GLY A 194 -9.62 -7.22 -16.55
C GLY A 194 -9.47 -6.62 -15.14
N VAL A 195 -9.03 -7.40 -14.15
CA VAL A 195 -8.86 -6.89 -12.77
C VAL A 195 -7.76 -5.84 -12.71
N LEU A 196 -6.60 -6.08 -13.33
CA LEU A 196 -5.47 -5.14 -13.31
C LEU A 196 -5.79 -3.84 -14.06
N GLU A 197 -6.59 -3.95 -15.11
CA GLU A 197 -6.91 -2.86 -16.02
C GLU A 197 -8.03 -1.97 -15.49
N ASN A 198 -9.02 -2.54 -14.77
CA ASN A 198 -10.26 -1.84 -14.47
C ASN A 198 -10.59 -1.71 -12.97
N ALA A 199 -9.94 -2.48 -12.09
CA ALA A 199 -10.12 -2.38 -10.64
C ALA A 199 -8.97 -1.60 -9.99
N ILE A 200 -9.25 -0.98 -8.85
CA ILE A 200 -8.23 -0.34 -8.02
C ILE A 200 -8.02 -1.18 -6.76
N PHE A 201 -6.79 -1.62 -6.50
CA PHE A 201 -6.46 -2.31 -5.26
C PHE A 201 -6.52 -1.35 -4.06
N LEU A 202 -6.67 -1.84 -2.84
CA LEU A 202 -6.58 -1.02 -1.62
C LEU A 202 -5.44 -1.48 -0.72
N ARG A 203 -4.21 -1.14 -1.09
CA ARG A 203 -2.98 -1.56 -0.38
C ARG A 203 -1.97 -0.46 -0.12
N GLU A 204 -1.99 0.58 -0.92
CA GLU A 204 -0.96 1.63 -0.97
C GLU A 204 -1.60 3.01 -0.82
N VAL A 205 -0.80 4.03 -0.53
CA VAL A 205 -1.33 5.40 -0.45
C VAL A 205 -1.83 5.89 -1.81
N HIS A 206 -1.09 5.60 -2.90
CA HIS A 206 -1.51 6.00 -4.25
C HIS A 206 -2.81 5.32 -4.68
N HIS A 207 -3.03 4.07 -4.25
CA HIS A 207 -4.29 3.38 -4.43
C HIS A 207 -5.45 4.14 -3.75
N ALA A 208 -5.27 4.57 -2.49
CA ALA A 208 -6.28 5.33 -1.78
C ALA A 208 -6.53 6.71 -2.42
N GLN A 209 -5.49 7.36 -2.96
CA GLN A 209 -5.61 8.60 -3.74
C GLN A 209 -6.44 8.38 -5.00
N GLU A 210 -6.16 7.33 -5.77
CA GLU A 210 -6.88 7.01 -6.99
C GLU A 210 -8.35 6.66 -6.72
N ILE A 211 -8.63 5.91 -5.64
CA ILE A 211 -10.00 5.64 -5.18
C ILE A 211 -10.73 6.95 -4.87
N ARG A 212 -10.14 7.85 -4.06
CA ARG A 212 -10.74 9.15 -3.71
C ARG A 212 -10.99 10.00 -4.96
N ARG A 213 -10.00 10.07 -5.85
CA ARG A 213 -10.07 10.82 -7.11
C ARG A 213 -11.21 10.31 -8.00
N LYS A 214 -11.32 8.99 -8.19
CA LYS A 214 -12.35 8.36 -9.03
C LYS A 214 -13.74 8.49 -8.40
N LEU A 215 -13.87 8.30 -7.09
CA LEU A 215 -15.12 8.50 -6.35
C LEU A 215 -15.67 9.93 -6.54
N LEU A 216 -14.84 10.94 -6.32
CA LEU A 216 -15.24 12.35 -6.47
C LEU A 216 -15.49 12.73 -7.93
N LEU A 217 -14.68 12.21 -8.87
CA LEU A 217 -14.91 12.42 -10.30
C LEU A 217 -16.28 11.90 -10.72
N ASN A 218 -16.64 10.69 -10.33
CA ASN A 218 -17.93 10.09 -10.67
C ASN A 218 -19.10 10.91 -10.10
N LEU A 219 -18.99 11.37 -8.85
CA LEU A 219 -19.99 12.25 -8.25
C LEU A 219 -20.18 13.54 -9.06
N MET A 220 -19.10 14.20 -9.45
CA MET A 220 -19.18 15.45 -10.24
C MET A 220 -19.72 15.22 -11.65
N LEU A 221 -19.33 14.13 -12.32
CA LEU A 221 -19.83 13.81 -13.66
C LEU A 221 -21.30 13.39 -13.65
N SER A 222 -21.75 12.73 -12.59
CA SER A 222 -23.13 12.23 -12.46
C SER A 222 -24.21 13.32 -12.51
N ASP A 223 -23.83 14.56 -12.26
CA ASP A 223 -24.72 15.73 -12.24
C ASP A 223 -24.43 16.70 -13.42
N THR A 224 -23.56 16.30 -14.35
CA THR A 224 -23.21 17.12 -15.51
C THR A 224 -24.30 17.02 -16.59
N PRO A 225 -24.76 18.15 -17.18
CA PRO A 225 -25.76 18.13 -18.25
C PRO A 225 -25.36 17.22 -19.42
N GLY A 226 -26.30 16.41 -19.90
CA GLY A 226 -26.12 15.50 -21.05
C GLY A 226 -25.85 14.04 -20.67
N ILE A 227 -25.70 13.72 -19.38
CA ILE A 227 -25.57 12.33 -18.93
C ILE A 227 -26.93 11.61 -18.92
N SER A 228 -26.96 10.34 -19.35
CA SER A 228 -28.17 9.52 -19.27
C SER A 228 -28.40 9.02 -17.84
N ASN A 229 -29.64 8.64 -17.51
CA ASN A 229 -29.96 8.09 -16.19
C ASN A 229 -29.21 6.76 -15.94
N GLU A 230 -29.06 5.92 -16.97
CA GLU A 230 -28.35 4.64 -16.87
C GLU A 230 -26.87 4.87 -16.54
N GLU A 231 -26.23 5.83 -17.23
CA GLU A 231 -24.83 6.17 -16.99
C GLU A 231 -24.64 6.83 -15.62
N LYS A 232 -25.59 7.67 -15.19
CA LYS A 232 -25.63 8.21 -13.82
C LYS A 232 -25.64 7.10 -12.77
N GLN A 233 -26.55 6.13 -12.89
CA GLN A 233 -26.64 4.99 -11.97
C GLN A 233 -25.33 4.18 -11.95
N ARG A 234 -24.75 3.95 -13.14
CA ARG A 234 -23.47 3.25 -13.26
C ARG A 234 -22.35 4.01 -12.54
N LEU A 235 -22.15 5.29 -12.83
CA LEU A 235 -21.08 6.11 -12.21
C LEU A 235 -21.16 6.12 -10.68
N LEU A 236 -22.37 6.12 -10.15
CA LEU A 236 -22.65 6.20 -8.71
C LEU A 236 -22.70 4.84 -8.00
N HIS A 237 -22.45 3.75 -8.73
CA HIS A 237 -22.31 2.42 -8.16
C HIS A 237 -20.86 2.12 -7.78
N CYS A 238 -20.62 2.00 -6.48
CA CYS A 238 -19.34 1.57 -5.91
C CYS A 238 -19.38 0.07 -5.60
N VAL A 239 -18.49 -0.71 -6.22
CA VAL A 239 -18.38 -2.14 -6.00
C VAL A 239 -17.08 -2.46 -5.29
N VAL A 240 -17.17 -3.20 -4.17
CA VAL A 240 -16.03 -3.66 -3.38
C VAL A 240 -16.00 -5.18 -3.43
N VAL A 241 -14.89 -5.75 -3.92
CA VAL A 241 -14.70 -7.20 -3.96
C VAL A 241 -13.78 -7.62 -2.82
N GLY A 242 -14.26 -8.53 -1.97
CA GLY A 242 -13.56 -9.05 -0.81
C GLY A 242 -14.21 -8.66 0.52
N GLY A 243 -14.77 -9.65 1.21
CA GLY A 243 -15.40 -9.52 2.53
C GLY A 243 -14.43 -9.58 3.71
N GLY A 244 -13.12 -9.43 3.49
CA GLY A 244 -12.13 -9.32 4.56
C GLY A 244 -12.24 -7.99 5.34
N PRO A 245 -11.45 -7.80 6.41
CA PRO A 245 -11.45 -6.55 7.17
C PRO A 245 -11.33 -5.30 6.31
N THR A 246 -10.39 -5.27 5.36
CA THR A 246 -10.19 -4.13 4.46
C THR A 246 -11.43 -3.75 3.66
N GLY A 247 -12.07 -4.72 2.99
CA GLY A 247 -13.26 -4.46 2.18
C GLY A 247 -14.49 -4.08 3.02
N VAL A 248 -14.64 -4.68 4.21
CA VAL A 248 -15.71 -4.33 5.16
C VAL A 248 -15.52 -2.92 5.73
N GLU A 249 -14.30 -2.57 6.16
CA GLU A 249 -13.99 -1.24 6.69
C GLU A 249 -14.18 -0.16 5.62
N PHE A 250 -13.71 -0.41 4.40
CA PHE A 250 -13.89 0.52 3.29
C PHE A 250 -15.36 0.68 2.89
N SER A 251 -16.15 -0.40 2.87
CA SER A 251 -17.59 -0.33 2.63
C SER A 251 -18.32 0.49 3.70
N GLY A 252 -17.90 0.36 4.96
CA GLY A 252 -18.41 1.17 6.08
C GLY A 252 -18.04 2.66 5.97
N GLU A 253 -16.79 2.97 5.60
CA GLU A 253 -16.33 4.35 5.37
C GLU A 253 -17.05 5.01 4.18
N LEU A 254 -17.25 4.28 3.07
CA LEU A 254 -18.06 4.74 1.94
C LEU A 254 -19.49 5.04 2.36
N SER A 255 -20.13 4.13 3.11
CA SER A 255 -21.49 4.31 3.61
C SER A 255 -21.60 5.57 4.49
N ASP A 256 -20.65 5.78 5.41
CA ASP A 256 -20.63 6.98 6.26
C ASP A 256 -20.42 8.26 5.45
N PHE A 257 -19.58 8.22 4.42
CA PHE A 257 -19.36 9.33 3.50
C PHE A 257 -20.63 9.68 2.71
N ILE A 258 -21.32 8.67 2.17
CA ILE A 258 -22.57 8.87 1.41
C ILE A 258 -23.66 9.46 2.32
N MET A 259 -23.84 8.88 3.50
CA MET A 259 -24.93 9.26 4.40
C MET A 259 -24.74 10.64 5.04
N LYS A 260 -23.49 11.08 5.26
CA LYS A 260 -23.18 12.37 5.88
C LYS A 260 -22.86 13.43 4.83
N ASP A 261 -21.80 13.23 4.06
CA ASP A 261 -21.18 14.27 3.25
C ASP A 261 -21.88 14.41 1.88
N VAL A 262 -22.15 13.30 1.20
CA VAL A 262 -22.87 13.33 -0.10
C VAL A 262 -24.29 13.87 0.08
N ARG A 263 -25.03 13.41 1.08
CA ARG A 263 -26.38 13.91 1.37
C ARG A 263 -26.45 15.41 1.67
N GLN A 264 -25.39 15.98 2.25
CA GLN A 264 -25.32 17.41 2.56
C GLN A 264 -24.93 18.27 1.36
N ARG A 265 -24.04 17.76 0.49
CA ARG A 265 -23.37 18.58 -0.54
C ARG A 265 -23.75 18.23 -1.99
N TYR A 266 -24.30 17.04 -2.21
CA TYR A 266 -24.70 16.51 -3.52
C TYR A 266 -26.17 16.11 -3.50
N ALA A 267 -27.04 17.05 -3.15
CA ALA A 267 -28.46 16.80 -2.89
C ALA A 267 -29.21 16.17 -4.07
N HIS A 268 -28.78 16.42 -5.32
CA HIS A 268 -29.40 15.94 -6.55
C HIS A 268 -29.12 14.47 -6.88
N VAL A 269 -28.07 13.89 -6.29
CA VAL A 269 -27.63 12.52 -6.59
C VAL A 269 -27.54 11.63 -5.35
N LYS A 270 -27.95 12.16 -4.19
CA LYS A 270 -27.79 11.53 -2.88
C LYS A 270 -28.47 10.16 -2.71
N ASP A 271 -29.51 9.91 -3.49
CA ASP A 271 -30.30 8.67 -3.43
C ASP A 271 -29.90 7.67 -4.53
N ASP A 272 -29.03 8.08 -5.47
CA ASP A 272 -28.52 7.25 -6.56
C ASP A 272 -27.21 6.53 -6.18
N VAL A 273 -26.47 7.05 -5.20
CA VAL A 273 -25.20 6.44 -4.76
C VAL A 273 -25.46 5.18 -3.94
N HIS A 274 -24.92 4.06 -4.40
CA HIS A 274 -25.06 2.79 -3.72
C HIS A 274 -23.77 1.97 -3.74
N VAL A 275 -23.62 1.14 -2.71
CA VAL A 275 -22.41 0.33 -2.48
C VAL A 275 -22.78 -1.14 -2.54
N THR A 276 -22.01 -1.95 -3.26
CA THR A 276 -22.14 -3.41 -3.26
C THR A 276 -20.85 -4.06 -2.77
N LEU A 277 -20.95 -4.87 -1.72
CA LEU A 277 -19.85 -5.69 -1.21
C LEU A 277 -20.04 -7.13 -1.70
N ILE A 278 -19.09 -7.61 -2.50
CA ILE A 278 -19.10 -8.95 -3.09
C ILE A 278 -18.10 -9.83 -2.36
N GLU A 279 -18.54 -10.99 -1.89
CA GLU A 279 -17.69 -12.00 -1.26
C GLU A 279 -18.11 -13.42 -1.70
N ALA A 280 -17.13 -14.26 -2.02
CA ALA A 280 -17.39 -15.63 -2.49
C ALA A 280 -18.02 -16.51 -1.40
N LYS A 281 -17.55 -16.35 -0.16
CA LYS A 281 -18.05 -17.12 0.98
C LYS A 281 -18.70 -16.19 2.00
N ASP A 282 -17.92 -15.82 2.98
CA ASP A 282 -18.35 -15.46 4.31
C ASP A 282 -17.50 -14.26 4.74
N ILE A 283 -18.13 -13.10 4.95
CA ILE A 283 -17.36 -11.89 5.35
C ILE A 283 -16.72 -12.11 6.71
N LEU A 284 -15.55 -11.51 6.93
CA LEU A 284 -14.82 -11.54 8.19
C LEU A 284 -14.67 -12.97 8.72
N SER A 285 -14.28 -13.91 7.88
CA SER A 285 -14.24 -15.36 8.19
C SER A 285 -13.31 -15.74 9.35
N SER A 286 -12.45 -14.82 9.80
CA SER A 286 -11.62 -14.94 11.00
C SER A 286 -12.33 -14.54 12.31
N PHE A 287 -13.48 -13.87 12.23
CA PHE A 287 -14.27 -13.39 13.37
C PHE A 287 -15.35 -14.41 13.77
N ASP A 288 -15.92 -14.22 14.96
CA ASP A 288 -17.03 -15.03 15.45
C ASP A 288 -18.28 -14.89 14.58
N ASP A 289 -19.03 -15.98 14.39
CA ASP A 289 -20.24 -15.97 13.57
C ASP A 289 -21.31 -14.98 14.06
N ARG A 290 -21.35 -14.66 15.37
CA ARG A 290 -22.22 -13.60 15.91
C ARG A 290 -21.78 -12.22 15.43
N LEU A 291 -20.47 -11.95 15.45
CA LEU A 291 -19.89 -10.68 14.98
C LEU A 291 -20.11 -10.51 13.47
N ARG A 292 -19.93 -11.59 12.70
CA ARG A 292 -20.15 -11.63 11.25
C ARG A 292 -21.60 -11.30 10.89
N ARG A 293 -22.58 -11.93 11.55
CA ARG A 293 -24.01 -11.63 11.36
C ARG A 293 -24.35 -10.18 11.74
N TYR A 294 -23.78 -9.67 12.82
CA TYR A 294 -23.97 -8.27 13.22
C TYR A 294 -23.42 -7.30 12.17
N ALA A 295 -22.24 -7.59 11.61
CA ALA A 295 -21.62 -6.78 10.55
C ALA A 295 -22.51 -6.69 9.31
N ILE A 296 -23.01 -7.84 8.81
CA ILE A 296 -23.92 -7.89 7.64
C ILE A 296 -25.18 -7.05 7.92
N LYS A 297 -25.83 -7.25 9.07
CA LYS A 297 -27.03 -6.50 9.44
C LYS A 297 -26.78 -5.00 9.50
N GLN A 298 -25.63 -4.58 10.04
CA GLN A 298 -25.29 -3.16 10.18
C GLN A 298 -24.92 -2.52 8.83
N LEU A 299 -24.15 -3.21 7.99
CA LEU A 299 -23.81 -2.74 6.64
C LEU A 299 -25.06 -2.59 5.76
N ASN A 300 -25.94 -3.60 5.77
CA ASN A 300 -27.24 -3.53 5.08
C ASN A 300 -28.09 -2.34 5.57
N LYS A 301 -28.18 -2.12 6.89
CA LYS A 301 -28.87 -0.95 7.47
C LYS A 301 -28.26 0.38 7.05
N SER A 302 -27.00 0.38 6.61
CA SER A 302 -26.27 1.58 6.19
C SER A 302 -26.23 1.74 4.66
N GLY A 303 -27.01 0.93 3.92
CA GLY A 303 -27.15 1.05 2.47
C GLY A 303 -26.10 0.29 1.66
N VAL A 304 -25.28 -0.55 2.31
CA VAL A 304 -24.35 -1.45 1.61
C VAL A 304 -25.07 -2.75 1.27
N ARG A 305 -25.21 -3.06 -0.02
CA ARG A 305 -25.78 -4.32 -0.49
C ARG A 305 -24.72 -5.42 -0.43
N PHE A 306 -24.97 -6.47 0.34
CA PHE A 306 -24.15 -7.67 0.30
C PHE A 306 -24.57 -8.59 -0.85
N VAL A 307 -23.60 -9.04 -1.64
CA VAL A 307 -23.78 -10.04 -2.70
C VAL A 307 -22.81 -11.18 -2.47
N ARG A 308 -23.34 -12.40 -2.39
CA ARG A 308 -22.51 -13.60 -2.37
C ARG A 308 -22.30 -14.06 -3.80
N GLY A 309 -21.06 -14.11 -4.26
CA GLY A 309 -20.74 -14.50 -5.63
C GLY A 309 -19.25 -14.48 -5.92
N ILE A 310 -18.84 -15.18 -6.97
CA ILE A 310 -17.45 -15.24 -7.43
C ILE A 310 -17.34 -14.41 -8.70
N VAL A 311 -16.45 -13.41 -8.71
CA VAL A 311 -16.17 -12.64 -9.93
C VAL A 311 -15.44 -13.54 -10.94
N LYS A 312 -15.93 -13.59 -12.18
CA LYS A 312 -15.35 -14.37 -13.28
C LYS A 312 -14.63 -13.53 -14.32
N ASP A 313 -15.06 -12.29 -14.51
CA ASP A 313 -14.51 -11.40 -15.53
C ASP A 313 -14.80 -9.95 -15.15
N VAL A 314 -13.91 -9.04 -15.52
CA VAL A 314 -14.04 -7.61 -15.27
C VAL A 314 -13.91 -6.86 -16.60
N LYS A 315 -14.95 -6.10 -16.96
CA LYS A 315 -14.99 -5.23 -18.14
C LYS A 315 -14.91 -3.76 -17.70
N PRO A 316 -14.60 -2.81 -18.60
CA PRO A 316 -14.43 -1.41 -18.22
C PRO A 316 -15.59 -0.74 -17.45
N GLN A 317 -16.81 -1.23 -17.65
CA GLN A 317 -18.04 -0.63 -17.11
C GLN A 317 -18.88 -1.59 -16.24
N LYS A 318 -18.48 -2.87 -16.13
CA LYS A 318 -19.23 -3.90 -15.41
C LYS A 318 -18.33 -5.08 -15.04
N LEU A 319 -18.66 -5.81 -13.98
CA LEU A 319 -18.10 -7.13 -13.70
C LEU A 319 -19.14 -8.23 -13.91
N ILE A 320 -18.67 -9.46 -14.09
CA ILE A 320 -19.51 -10.63 -14.34
C ILE A 320 -19.27 -11.64 -13.22
N LEU A 321 -20.35 -12.09 -12.58
CA LEU A 321 -20.32 -13.14 -11.56
C LEU A 321 -20.40 -14.55 -12.17
N ASP A 322 -20.18 -15.56 -11.34
CA ASP A 322 -20.18 -16.97 -11.72
C ASP A 322 -21.54 -17.51 -12.13
N ASP A 323 -22.62 -16.86 -11.70
CA ASP A 323 -24.00 -17.13 -12.15
C ASP A 323 -24.39 -16.37 -13.43
N GLY A 324 -23.45 -15.60 -14.02
CA GLY A 324 -23.70 -14.76 -15.19
C GLY A 324 -24.29 -13.38 -14.87
N THR A 325 -24.53 -13.06 -13.60
CA THR A 325 -25.02 -11.73 -13.22
C THR A 325 -24.00 -10.65 -13.58
N GLU A 326 -24.46 -9.65 -14.33
CA GLU A 326 -23.67 -8.47 -14.65
C GLU A 326 -23.91 -7.38 -13.60
N VAL A 327 -22.82 -6.84 -13.05
CA VAL A 327 -22.86 -5.76 -12.06
C VAL A 327 -22.14 -4.55 -12.65
N PRO A 328 -22.89 -3.53 -13.14
CA PRO A 328 -22.31 -2.27 -13.59
C PRO A 328 -21.51 -1.61 -12.45
N TYR A 329 -20.53 -0.77 -12.77
CA TYR A 329 -19.86 0.01 -11.73
C TYR A 329 -19.25 1.29 -12.28
N GLY A 330 -19.12 2.29 -11.41
CA GLY A 330 -18.34 3.49 -11.64
C GLY A 330 -17.00 3.42 -10.92
N LEU A 331 -16.96 2.74 -9.78
CA LEU A 331 -15.76 2.50 -8.98
C LEU A 331 -15.72 1.02 -8.58
N LEU A 332 -14.67 0.31 -8.95
CA LEU A 332 -14.41 -1.06 -8.55
C LEU A 332 -13.15 -1.11 -7.68
N VAL A 333 -13.31 -1.53 -6.42
CA VAL A 333 -12.20 -1.72 -5.49
C VAL A 333 -11.98 -3.20 -5.23
N TRP A 334 -10.76 -3.66 -5.50
CA TRP A 334 -10.35 -5.05 -5.30
C TRP A 334 -9.55 -5.19 -4.00
N SER A 335 -10.15 -5.84 -3.00
CA SER A 335 -9.60 -5.96 -1.64
C SER A 335 -9.47 -7.40 -1.16
N THR A 336 -9.48 -8.35 -2.09
CA THR A 336 -9.35 -9.79 -1.82
C THR A 336 -8.09 -10.37 -2.42
N GLY A 337 -7.63 -11.47 -1.85
CA GLY A 337 -6.50 -12.24 -2.35
C GLY A 337 -5.14 -11.58 -2.10
N VAL A 338 -4.24 -12.32 -1.47
CA VAL A 338 -2.83 -11.96 -1.40
C VAL A 338 -1.99 -13.17 -1.80
N GLY A 339 -0.94 -12.93 -2.56
CA GLY A 339 -0.06 -13.98 -3.05
C GLY A 339 1.42 -13.54 -3.09
N PRO A 340 2.33 -14.49 -3.32
CA PRO A 340 3.74 -14.17 -3.53
C PRO A 340 3.88 -13.24 -4.74
N SER A 341 4.80 -12.27 -4.63
CA SER A 341 5.15 -11.42 -5.78
C SER A 341 5.89 -12.19 -6.86
N PRO A 342 5.97 -11.67 -8.10
CA PRO A 342 6.84 -12.23 -9.14
C PRO A 342 8.29 -12.38 -8.67
N PHE A 343 8.80 -11.43 -7.89
CA PHE A 343 10.13 -11.51 -7.27
C PHE A 343 10.23 -12.72 -6.33
N VAL A 344 9.30 -12.88 -5.38
CA VAL A 344 9.33 -14.04 -4.47
C VAL A 344 9.23 -15.36 -5.25
N SER A 345 8.42 -15.39 -6.30
CA SER A 345 8.24 -16.58 -7.14
C SER A 345 9.48 -16.92 -7.97
N SER A 346 10.25 -15.92 -8.40
CA SER A 346 11.46 -16.12 -9.22
C SER A 346 12.70 -16.55 -8.42
N LEU A 347 12.70 -16.38 -7.10
CA LEU A 347 13.82 -16.81 -6.25
C LEU A 347 13.94 -18.34 -6.24
N ASP A 348 15.13 -18.86 -6.53
CA ASP A 348 15.47 -20.28 -6.42
C ASP A 348 15.70 -20.68 -4.95
N LEU A 349 14.62 -20.63 -4.17
CA LEU A 349 14.57 -20.96 -2.75
C LEU A 349 13.38 -21.87 -2.51
N ALA A 350 13.52 -22.79 -1.56
CA ALA A 350 12.44 -23.66 -1.13
C ALA A 350 11.18 -22.83 -0.78
N LYS A 351 10.02 -23.29 -1.25
CA LYS A 351 8.74 -22.60 -1.01
C LYS A 351 7.96 -23.29 0.10
N ALA A 352 7.32 -22.48 0.94
CA ALA A 352 6.30 -22.94 1.86
C ALA A 352 4.93 -23.04 1.16
N PRO A 353 3.94 -23.70 1.78
CA PRO A 353 2.57 -23.73 1.28
C PRO A 353 2.05 -22.33 0.90
N GLY A 354 1.43 -22.23 -0.28
CA GLY A 354 0.99 -20.96 -0.85
C GLY A 354 2.06 -20.14 -1.58
N GLY A 355 3.24 -20.72 -1.85
CA GLY A 355 4.27 -20.12 -2.71
C GLY A 355 5.15 -19.07 -2.03
N ARG A 356 5.09 -18.97 -0.70
CA ARG A 356 5.93 -18.05 0.10
C ARG A 356 7.36 -18.59 0.25
N ILE A 357 8.32 -17.74 0.60
CA ILE A 357 9.69 -18.16 0.93
C ILE A 357 9.64 -19.08 2.15
N GLY A 358 10.19 -20.28 2.01
CA GLY A 358 10.25 -21.29 3.05
C GLY A 358 11.27 -20.93 4.14
N ILE A 359 10.80 -20.86 5.37
CA ILE A 359 11.61 -20.55 6.55
C ILE A 359 11.56 -21.64 7.61
N ASP A 360 12.59 -21.69 8.46
CA ASP A 360 12.60 -22.47 9.70
C ASP A 360 11.96 -21.72 10.88
N GLN A 361 12.06 -22.30 12.08
CA GLN A 361 11.47 -21.77 13.30
C GLN A 361 12.12 -20.48 13.82
N TRP A 362 13.26 -20.07 13.28
CA TRP A 362 14.00 -18.84 13.60
C TRP A 362 13.96 -17.82 12.45
N MET A 363 13.06 -18.01 11.47
CA MET A 363 12.90 -17.14 10.29
C MET A 363 14.06 -17.20 9.29
N ARG A 364 14.95 -18.19 9.41
CA ARG A 364 16.03 -18.41 8.44
C ARG A 364 15.50 -19.12 7.22
N VAL A 365 16.07 -18.85 6.04
CA VAL A 365 15.86 -19.65 4.84
C VAL A 365 16.86 -20.81 4.86
N PRO A 366 16.46 -22.07 5.14
CA PRO A 366 17.43 -23.10 5.53
C PRO A 366 18.40 -23.53 4.43
N SER A 367 18.03 -23.31 3.16
CA SER A 367 18.85 -23.67 2.00
C SER A 367 20.02 -22.73 1.74
N VAL A 368 20.06 -21.55 2.40
CA VAL A 368 21.05 -20.51 2.15
C VAL A 368 21.50 -19.87 3.46
N GLN A 369 22.79 -19.61 3.61
CA GLN A 369 23.32 -18.98 4.82
C GLN A 369 22.97 -17.50 4.85
N ASP A 370 22.79 -16.94 6.06
CA ASP A 370 22.61 -15.51 6.30
C ASP A 370 21.39 -14.82 5.67
N VAL A 371 20.48 -15.60 5.08
CA VAL A 371 19.22 -15.10 4.52
C VAL A 371 18.05 -15.45 5.43
N PHE A 372 17.23 -14.44 5.69
CA PHE A 372 16.02 -14.51 6.50
C PHE A 372 14.84 -13.98 5.70
N ALA A 373 13.63 -14.44 6.02
CA ALA A 373 12.40 -13.90 5.43
C ALA A 373 11.33 -13.71 6.50
N ILE A 374 10.62 -12.58 6.46
CA ILE A 374 9.60 -12.21 7.46
C ILE A 374 8.42 -11.49 6.81
N GLY A 375 7.24 -11.56 7.43
CA GLY A 375 6.00 -10.99 6.93
C GLY A 375 5.38 -11.82 5.82
N ASP A 376 4.50 -11.19 5.04
CA ASP A 376 3.62 -11.89 4.09
C ASP A 376 4.36 -12.64 2.96
N CYS A 377 5.65 -12.35 2.71
CA CYS A 377 6.47 -13.09 1.75
C CYS A 377 7.00 -14.43 2.28
N SER A 378 6.82 -14.73 3.57
CA SER A 378 7.43 -15.89 4.24
C SER A 378 6.39 -16.86 4.80
N GLY A 379 6.78 -18.13 4.90
CA GLY A 379 5.98 -19.18 5.53
C GLY A 379 6.87 -20.32 6.01
N TYR A 380 6.44 -21.00 7.07
CA TYR A 380 7.16 -22.16 7.56
C TYR A 380 7.17 -23.29 6.52
N LEU A 381 8.34 -23.91 6.34
CA LEU A 381 8.43 -25.15 5.57
C LEU A 381 7.61 -26.25 6.25
N GLU A 382 7.02 -27.14 5.45
CA GLU A 382 6.22 -28.26 5.97
C GLU A 382 7.01 -29.15 6.92
N THR A 383 8.31 -29.32 6.67
CA THR A 383 9.26 -30.07 7.50
C THR A 383 9.40 -29.53 8.93
N THR A 384 9.00 -28.28 9.18
CA THR A 384 9.01 -27.71 10.54
C THR A 384 7.82 -28.17 11.39
N GLY A 385 6.77 -28.73 10.78
CA GLY A 385 5.51 -29.07 11.44
C GLY A 385 4.71 -27.87 11.96
N LYS A 386 5.12 -26.62 11.66
CA LYS A 386 4.42 -25.41 12.11
C LYS A 386 3.32 -25.01 11.12
N PRO A 387 2.18 -24.47 11.60
CA PRO A 387 1.11 -24.02 10.73
C PRO A 387 1.49 -22.73 10.00
N THR A 388 0.94 -22.54 8.81
CA THR A 388 1.07 -21.27 8.07
C THR A 388 0.43 -20.12 8.84
N LEU A 389 1.21 -19.06 9.08
CA LEU A 389 0.69 -17.86 9.72
C LEU A 389 -0.10 -16.99 8.73
N PRO A 390 -1.19 -16.34 9.18
CA PRO A 390 -2.00 -15.49 8.31
C PRO A 390 -1.25 -14.21 7.92
N ALA A 391 -1.52 -13.69 6.72
CA ALA A 391 -0.95 -12.43 6.21
C ALA A 391 -1.56 -11.22 6.95
N LEU A 392 -1.03 -10.93 8.15
CA LEU A 392 -1.52 -9.88 9.04
C LEU A 392 -0.38 -8.97 9.48
N ALA A 393 -0.66 -7.67 9.58
CA ALA A 393 0.26 -6.67 10.13
C ALA A 393 0.81 -7.06 11.51
N GLN A 394 -0.01 -7.71 12.35
CA GLN A 394 0.40 -8.16 13.69
C GLN A 394 1.43 -9.31 13.64
N VAL A 395 1.31 -10.22 12.66
CA VAL A 395 2.29 -11.30 12.44
C VAL A 395 3.61 -10.67 11.99
N ALA A 396 3.56 -9.85 10.94
CA ALA A 396 4.70 -9.13 10.39
C ALA A 396 5.44 -8.28 11.44
N GLU A 397 4.72 -7.53 12.28
CA GLU A 397 5.32 -6.74 13.36
C GLU A 397 6.04 -7.64 14.38
N ARG A 398 5.42 -8.74 14.79
CA ARG A 398 6.00 -9.66 15.78
C ARG A 398 7.24 -10.38 15.24
N GLU A 399 7.19 -10.83 13.98
CA GLU A 399 8.34 -11.43 13.30
C GLU A 399 9.48 -10.43 13.15
N GLY A 400 9.19 -9.19 12.73
CA GLY A 400 10.19 -8.12 12.65
C GLY A 400 10.82 -7.79 14.01
N LYS A 401 10.03 -7.78 15.09
CA LYS A 401 10.55 -7.59 16.46
C LYS A 401 11.44 -8.75 16.89
N TYR A 402 10.99 -9.98 16.65
CA TYR A 402 11.75 -11.18 17.00
C TYR A 402 13.09 -11.23 16.26
N LEU A 403 13.07 -11.04 14.94
CA LEU A 403 14.26 -11.14 14.12
C LEU A 403 15.25 -10.01 14.41
N ALA A 404 14.79 -8.79 14.71
CA ALA A 404 15.68 -7.73 15.18
C ALA A 404 16.45 -8.13 16.46
N ASN A 405 15.74 -8.68 17.45
CA ASN A 405 16.39 -9.15 18.67
C ASN A 405 17.37 -10.29 18.38
N LEU A 406 16.97 -11.27 17.55
CA LEU A 406 17.83 -12.39 17.17
C LEU A 406 19.11 -11.92 16.48
N LEU A 407 19.00 -11.02 15.49
CA LEU A 407 20.17 -10.47 14.80
C LEU A 407 21.07 -9.68 15.76
N ASN A 408 20.50 -8.90 16.69
CA ASN A 408 21.31 -8.20 17.69
C ASN A 408 22.08 -9.17 18.59
N GLU A 409 21.48 -10.28 19.03
CA GLU A 409 22.18 -11.30 19.82
C GLU A 409 23.26 -12.02 19.01
N ILE A 410 22.98 -12.36 17.74
CA ILE A 410 23.98 -12.89 16.80
C ILE A 410 25.16 -11.92 16.66
N GLY A 411 24.88 -10.63 16.51
CA GLY A 411 25.89 -9.59 16.37
C GLY A 411 26.77 -9.44 17.61
N LYS A 412 26.16 -9.43 18.81
CA LYS A 412 26.90 -9.39 20.09
C LYS A 412 27.78 -10.63 20.31
N ALA A 413 27.35 -11.77 19.77
CA ALA A 413 28.13 -13.01 19.77
C ALA A 413 29.14 -13.09 18.61
N ASN A 414 29.49 -11.95 17.98
CA ASN A 414 30.45 -11.84 16.86
C ASN A 414 30.04 -12.59 15.58
N GLY A 415 28.77 -12.99 15.44
CA GLY A 415 28.24 -13.63 14.23
C GLY A 415 27.62 -12.69 13.22
N GLY A 416 27.83 -11.38 13.39
CA GLY A 416 27.22 -10.37 12.53
C GLY A 416 27.69 -10.44 11.07
N ARG A 417 28.90 -10.95 10.82
CA ARG A 417 29.47 -11.09 9.48
C ARG A 417 28.92 -12.30 8.73
N ALA A 418 29.03 -12.26 7.40
CA ALA A 418 28.70 -13.38 6.54
C ALA A 418 29.42 -14.65 6.99
N ASN A 419 28.70 -15.77 7.00
CA ASN A 419 29.13 -17.11 7.37
C ASN A 419 29.61 -17.31 8.82
N SER A 420 29.58 -16.27 9.67
CA SER A 420 30.07 -16.34 11.06
C SER A 420 29.03 -16.81 12.08
N ALA A 421 27.76 -17.00 11.68
CA ALA A 421 26.67 -17.36 12.61
C ALA A 421 26.42 -18.87 12.75
N LYS A 422 27.21 -19.73 12.08
CA LYS A 422 26.95 -21.19 11.99
C LYS A 422 26.94 -21.90 13.35
N GLU A 423 27.80 -21.46 14.26
CA GLU A 423 27.98 -22.07 15.58
C GLU A 423 27.25 -21.31 16.70
N ILE A 424 26.49 -20.26 16.36
CA ILE A 424 25.81 -19.42 17.36
C ILE A 424 24.49 -20.06 17.78
N ALA A 425 24.31 -20.20 19.09
CA ALA A 425 23.04 -20.62 19.67
C ALA A 425 21.96 -19.54 19.42
N LEU A 426 20.94 -19.88 18.63
CA LEU A 426 19.89 -18.94 18.20
C LEU A 426 18.79 -18.68 19.25
N GLY A 427 18.90 -19.30 20.43
CA GLY A 427 17.92 -19.18 21.50
C GLY A 427 16.54 -19.74 21.13
N VAL A 428 15.50 -19.17 21.74
CA VAL A 428 14.12 -19.68 21.64
C VAL A 428 13.52 -19.40 20.26
N PRO A 429 12.88 -20.40 19.60
CA PRO A 429 12.22 -20.19 18.32
C PRO A 429 11.04 -19.21 18.39
N PHE A 430 10.66 -18.63 17.24
CA PHE A 430 9.50 -17.74 17.21
C PHE A 430 8.19 -18.48 17.52
N VAL A 431 7.38 -17.85 18.36
CA VAL A 431 6.02 -18.29 18.71
C VAL A 431 5.06 -17.13 18.47
N TYR A 432 4.12 -17.33 17.56
CA TYR A 432 3.07 -16.36 17.32
C TYR A 432 1.95 -16.51 18.35
N LYS A 433 1.62 -15.41 19.03
CA LYS A 433 0.45 -15.30 19.89
C LYS A 433 -0.51 -14.28 19.31
N HIS A 434 -1.70 -14.73 18.90
CA HIS A 434 -2.74 -13.86 18.35
C HIS A 434 -3.33 -12.98 19.45
N LEU A 435 -3.33 -11.65 19.25
CA LEU A 435 -3.90 -10.68 20.19
C LEU A 435 -5.39 -10.38 19.96
N GLY A 436 -6.03 -11.08 19.03
CA GLY A 436 -7.36 -10.76 18.55
C GLY A 436 -7.38 -9.94 17.28
N SER A 437 -8.60 -9.66 16.82
CA SER A 437 -8.92 -8.97 15.58
C SER A 437 -9.96 -7.87 15.82
N MET A 438 -9.87 -6.78 15.06
CA MET A 438 -10.83 -5.69 15.11
C MET A 438 -11.17 -5.23 13.70
N ALA A 439 -12.39 -4.74 13.50
CA ALA A 439 -12.82 -4.15 12.24
C ALA A 439 -13.88 -3.08 12.50
N THR A 440 -13.74 -1.90 11.89
CA THR A 440 -14.83 -0.91 11.86
C THR A 440 -15.87 -1.26 10.79
N ILE A 441 -17.13 -0.94 11.04
CA ILE A 441 -18.25 -1.23 10.12
C ILE A 441 -19.09 0.02 9.80
N GLY A 442 -18.49 1.20 9.97
CA GLY A 442 -19.14 2.50 9.82
C GLY A 442 -20.07 2.86 10.99
N ARG A 443 -20.66 4.05 10.91
CA ARG A 443 -21.65 4.63 11.85
C ARG A 443 -21.23 4.55 13.32
N TYR A 444 -19.96 4.83 13.59
CA TYR A 444 -19.37 4.76 14.94
C TYR A 444 -19.52 3.37 15.59
N LYS A 445 -19.45 2.30 14.79
CA LYS A 445 -19.53 0.91 15.25
C LYS A 445 -18.32 0.12 14.78
N ALA A 446 -17.84 -0.76 15.65
CA ALA A 446 -16.80 -1.71 15.31
C ALA A 446 -17.08 -3.08 15.93
N LEU A 447 -16.24 -4.03 15.56
CA LEU A 447 -16.17 -5.38 16.08
C LEU A 447 -14.82 -5.55 16.77
N VAL A 448 -14.83 -6.16 17.94
CA VAL A 448 -13.62 -6.54 18.67
C VAL A 448 -13.75 -8.02 19.00
N ASP A 449 -12.78 -8.81 18.59
CA ASP A 449 -12.71 -10.25 18.84
C ASP A 449 -11.36 -10.58 19.46
N LEU A 450 -11.32 -10.79 20.78
CA LEU A 450 -10.09 -11.04 21.54
C LEU A 450 -9.83 -12.54 21.75
N ARG A 451 -10.47 -13.42 20.98
CA ARG A 451 -10.20 -14.86 21.02
C ARG A 451 -8.86 -15.17 20.36
N GLU A 452 -8.10 -16.11 20.93
CA GLU A 452 -6.81 -16.53 20.36
C GLU A 452 -6.99 -17.48 19.15
N SER A 453 -8.09 -18.23 19.10
CA SER A 453 -8.51 -19.09 18.00
C SER A 453 -10.04 -19.14 17.91
N LYS A 454 -10.60 -19.73 16.85
CA LYS A 454 -12.07 -19.85 16.67
C LYS A 454 -12.75 -20.57 17.84
N ASP A 455 -12.07 -21.56 18.41
CA ASP A 455 -12.60 -22.42 19.48
C ASP A 455 -12.19 -21.94 20.88
N ALA A 456 -11.33 -20.92 20.98
CA ALA A 456 -10.89 -20.37 22.26
C ALA A 456 -11.99 -19.54 22.93
N LYS A 457 -12.11 -19.67 24.25
CA LYS A 457 -12.90 -18.73 25.06
C LYS A 457 -12.21 -17.37 25.03
N GLY A 458 -12.96 -16.32 24.71
CA GLY A 458 -12.46 -14.95 24.69
C GLY A 458 -13.61 -13.95 24.63
N ILE A 459 -13.25 -12.67 24.65
CA ILE A 459 -14.20 -11.57 24.67
C ILE A 459 -14.51 -11.14 23.23
N SER A 460 -15.78 -11.22 22.84
CA SER A 460 -16.29 -10.70 21.57
C SER A 460 -17.29 -9.58 21.83
N MET A 461 -17.05 -8.40 21.27
CA MET A 461 -17.85 -7.20 21.51
C MET A 461 -18.22 -6.51 20.20
N THR A 462 -19.36 -5.82 20.19
CA THR A 462 -19.84 -5.03 19.05
C THR A 462 -20.33 -3.66 19.46
N GLY A 463 -20.30 -2.70 18.53
CA GLY A 463 -21.02 -1.44 18.65
C GLY A 463 -20.13 -0.26 19.00
N PHE A 464 -20.68 0.72 19.71
CA PHE A 464 -20.02 2.00 19.98
C PHE A 464 -18.81 1.85 20.93
N VAL A 465 -18.95 1.04 21.98
CA VAL A 465 -17.82 0.75 22.90
C VAL A 465 -16.67 0.08 22.14
N SER A 466 -16.98 -0.89 21.29
CA SER A 466 -15.99 -1.53 20.40
C SER A 466 -15.33 -0.53 19.44
N TRP A 467 -16.08 0.45 18.94
CA TRP A 467 -15.54 1.51 18.09
C TRP A 467 -14.56 2.42 18.85
N PHE A 468 -14.85 2.75 20.11
CA PHE A 468 -13.92 3.49 20.96
C PHE A 468 -12.65 2.67 21.24
N ILE A 469 -12.77 1.37 21.54
CA ILE A 469 -11.62 0.46 21.70
C ILE A 469 -10.79 0.41 20.41
N TRP A 470 -11.43 0.25 19.25
CA TRP A 470 -10.77 0.26 17.94
C TRP A 470 -9.97 1.55 17.74
N ARG A 471 -10.57 2.73 17.96
CA ARG A 471 -9.87 4.02 17.82
C ARG A 471 -8.68 4.14 18.77
N SER A 472 -8.86 3.79 20.04
CA SER A 472 -7.80 3.83 21.05
C SER A 472 -6.65 2.89 20.71
N ALA A 473 -6.96 1.67 20.27
CA ALA A 473 -5.96 0.66 19.91
C ALA A 473 -5.16 1.08 18.66
N TYR A 474 -5.80 1.59 17.61
CA TYR A 474 -5.07 2.02 16.42
C TYR A 474 -4.28 3.31 16.67
N LEU A 475 -4.83 4.26 17.43
CA LEU A 475 -4.10 5.48 17.81
C LEU A 475 -2.82 5.15 18.58
N THR A 476 -2.85 4.20 19.53
CA THR A 476 -1.65 3.80 20.27
C THR A 476 -0.66 3.00 19.42
N ARG A 477 -1.13 2.29 18.38
CA ARG A 477 -0.28 1.46 17.52
C ARG A 477 0.37 2.20 16.36
N VAL A 478 -0.12 3.39 15.98
CA VAL A 478 0.56 4.25 15.00
C VAL A 478 2.00 4.52 15.48
N ILE A 479 2.96 4.35 14.57
CA ILE A 479 4.39 4.21 14.89
C ILE A 479 5.00 5.46 15.52
N SER A 480 4.62 6.65 15.05
CA SER A 480 5.21 7.94 15.45
C SER A 480 4.22 8.83 16.19
N TRP A 481 4.69 9.55 17.20
CA TRP A 481 3.88 10.52 17.95
C TRP A 481 3.24 11.58 17.06
N ARG A 482 3.95 12.02 16.02
CA ARG A 482 3.43 12.95 15.03
C ARG A 482 2.22 12.38 14.29
N ASN A 483 2.31 11.15 13.78
CA ASN A 483 1.16 10.55 13.09
C ASN A 483 0.01 10.27 14.06
N ARG A 484 0.29 9.93 15.33
CA ARG A 484 -0.75 9.83 16.37
C ARG A 484 -1.51 11.16 16.53
N PHE A 485 -0.77 12.26 16.62
CA PHE A 485 -1.35 13.59 16.69
C PHE A 485 -2.18 13.94 15.45
N TYR A 486 -1.66 13.66 14.25
CA TYR A 486 -2.42 13.88 13.00
C TYR A 486 -3.68 13.03 12.90
N VAL A 487 -3.63 11.75 13.30
CA VAL A 487 -4.81 10.88 13.33
C VAL A 487 -5.87 11.43 14.30
N ALA A 488 -5.46 11.83 15.51
CA ALA A 488 -6.36 12.41 16.50
C ALA A 488 -7.00 13.72 16.01
N ILE A 489 -6.21 14.62 15.43
CA ILE A 489 -6.71 15.87 14.86
C ILE A 489 -7.65 15.60 13.70
N ASN A 490 -7.28 14.74 12.75
CA ASN A 490 -8.13 14.47 11.59
C ASN A 490 -9.45 13.83 11.96
N TRP A 491 -9.45 12.96 12.96
CA TRP A 491 -10.69 12.43 13.53
C TRP A 491 -11.54 13.50 14.19
N PHE A 492 -10.93 14.45 14.90
CA PHE A 492 -11.64 15.57 15.51
C PHE A 492 -12.19 16.54 14.46
N THR A 493 -11.37 16.96 13.49
CA THR A 493 -11.80 17.86 12.42
C THR A 493 -12.87 17.22 11.55
N THR A 494 -12.75 15.94 11.20
CA THR A 494 -13.80 15.21 10.47
C THR A 494 -15.11 15.11 11.26
N PHE A 495 -15.00 14.96 12.58
CA PHE A 495 -16.16 14.92 13.45
C PHE A 495 -16.89 16.28 13.46
N VAL A 496 -16.15 17.38 13.64
CA VAL A 496 -16.68 18.74 13.77
C VAL A 496 -17.09 19.36 12.42
N PHE A 497 -16.24 19.26 11.39
CA PHE A 497 -16.39 19.98 10.11
C PHE A 497 -16.82 19.09 8.94
N GLY A 498 -16.88 17.77 9.13
CA GLY A 498 -17.08 16.81 8.04
C GLY A 498 -15.79 16.47 7.31
N ARG A 499 -15.88 15.60 6.30
CA ARG A 499 -14.69 15.14 5.55
C ARG A 499 -14.24 16.21 4.56
N ASP A 500 -12.94 16.27 4.29
CA ASP A 500 -12.44 17.02 3.14
C ASP A 500 -12.83 16.23 1.87
N ILE A 501 -13.45 16.90 0.91
CA ILE A 501 -13.90 16.31 -0.36
C ILE A 501 -13.24 16.96 -1.57
N SER A 502 -12.14 17.68 -1.35
CA SER A 502 -11.34 18.26 -2.42
C SER A 502 -10.73 17.13 -3.26
N ARG A 503 -10.86 17.25 -4.58
CA ARG A 503 -10.17 16.38 -5.53
C ARG A 503 -8.80 16.99 -5.83
N ILE A 504 -7.76 16.43 -5.20
CA ILE A 504 -6.36 16.85 -5.32
C ILE A 504 -5.57 15.82 -6.11
#